data_AF-A0A9E2F2L0-F1
#
_entry.id   AF-A0A9E2F2L0-F1
#
_cell.length_a   1.000
_cell.length_b   1.000
_cell.length_c   1.000
_cell.angle_alpha   90.00
_cell.angle_beta   90.00
_cell.angle_gamma   90.00
#
_symmetry.space_group_name_H-M   'P 1'
#
loop_
_entity.id
_entity.type
_entity.pdbx_description
1 polymer ?
#
loop_
_entity_poly.entity_id
_entity_poly.type
_entity_poly.pdbx_seq_one_letter_code
_entity_poly.pdbx_strand_id
1 'polypeptide(L)'
;VGRPVQPVMQPLYVDLVENSEARPQPIHLGFRLGVNQLRSYLDTLQDIGVNHVALNLRFNRAEIETTLQRLADEILPDFSGPDFTE
;
A
#
# COMPACT_ATOMS: atom_id res chain seq x y z
N VAL A 1 2.83 -13.62 -18.73
CA VAL A 1 3.12 -12.34 -19.42
C VAL A 1 2.03 -11.36 -19.01
N GLY A 2 2.38 -10.36 -18.20
CA GLY A 2 1.45 -9.37 -17.67
C GLY A 2 0.92 -8.43 -18.76
N ARG A 3 -0.22 -7.78 -18.48
CA ARG A 3 -0.78 -6.75 -19.37
C ARG A 3 0.19 -5.56 -19.49
N PRO A 4 0.22 -4.85 -20.64
CA PRO A 4 0.98 -3.62 -20.77
C PRO A 4 0.52 -2.58 -19.74
N VAL A 5 1.44 -1.74 -19.27
CA VAL A 5 1.18 -0.62 -18.36
C VAL A 5 -0.02 0.19 -18.88
N GLN A 6 -1.07 0.27 -18.09
CA GLN A 6 -2.28 1.04 -18.40
C GLN A 6 -2.29 2.32 -17.54
N PRO A 7 -2.85 3.45 -17.99
CA PRO A 7 -2.90 4.67 -17.17
C PRO A 7 -3.99 4.57 -16.08
N VAL A 8 -3.97 3.50 -15.28
CA VAL A 8 -4.90 3.21 -14.19
C VAL A 8 -4.25 3.60 -12.88
N MET A 9 -4.94 4.49 -12.17
CA MET A 9 -4.57 4.95 -10.84
C MET A 9 -5.71 4.69 -9.86
N GLN A 10 -5.37 4.25 -8.64
CA GLN A 10 -6.36 3.96 -7.60
C GLN A 10 -6.01 4.70 -6.30
N PRO A 11 -6.93 5.50 -5.73
CA PRO A 11 -6.79 5.95 -4.35
C PRO A 11 -7.12 4.80 -3.39
N LEU A 12 -6.33 4.64 -2.33
CA LEU A 12 -6.55 3.61 -1.31
C LEU A 12 -6.38 4.20 0.09
N TYR A 13 -7.43 4.15 0.90
CA TYR A 13 -7.35 4.56 2.31
C TYR A 13 -6.78 3.43 3.16
N VAL A 14 -5.78 3.73 3.97
CA VAL A 14 -5.08 2.73 4.79
C VAL A 14 -5.00 3.20 6.24
N ASP A 15 -5.28 2.27 7.15
CA ASP A 15 -4.98 2.38 8.57
C ASP A 15 -4.16 1.15 8.98
N LEU A 16 -2.85 1.34 9.18
CA LEU A 16 -1.93 0.25 9.52
C LEU A 16 -2.01 -0.08 11.01
N VAL A 17 -2.20 -1.36 11.33
CA VAL A 17 -2.15 -1.84 12.72
C VAL A 17 -0.78 -2.42 13.07
N GLU A 18 -0.52 -2.54 14.36
CA GLU A 18 0.76 -3.06 14.88
C GLU A 18 1.01 -4.52 14.46
N ASN A 19 0.00 -5.38 14.56
CA ASN A 19 0.10 -6.78 14.11
C ASN A 19 0.21 -6.86 12.57
N SER A 20 1.38 -7.22 12.07
CA SER A 20 1.69 -7.34 10.64
C SER A 20 0.81 -8.33 9.86
N GLU A 21 0.24 -9.33 10.55
CA GLU A 21 -0.64 -10.36 9.95
C GLU A 21 -2.14 -10.07 10.13
N ALA A 22 -2.50 -8.91 10.68
CA ALA A 22 -3.89 -8.59 10.93
C ALA A 22 -4.70 -8.55 9.62
N ARG A 23 -5.72 -9.41 9.54
CA ARG A 23 -6.60 -9.50 8.36
C ARG A 23 -7.26 -8.16 8.02
N PRO A 24 -7.48 -7.86 6.73
CA PRO A 24 -8.14 -6.63 6.31
C PRO A 24 -9.54 -6.48 6.90
N GLN A 25 -9.79 -5.31 7.49
CA GLN A 25 -11.10 -4.86 7.92
C GLN A 25 -11.51 -3.66 7.06
N PRO A 26 -12.73 -3.64 6.50
CA PRO A 26 -13.16 -2.53 5.67
C PRO A 26 -13.25 -1.23 6.49
N ILE A 27 -12.75 -0.14 5.90
CA ILE A 27 -13.01 1.24 6.33
C ILE A 27 -13.57 2.02 5.13
N HIS A 28 -13.95 3.27 5.36
CA HIS A 28 -14.46 4.12 4.28
C HIS A 28 -13.40 4.27 3.18
N LEU A 29 -13.69 3.71 2.00
CA LEU A 29 -12.82 3.71 0.79
C LEU A 29 -11.46 2.99 0.97
N GLY A 30 -11.36 2.02 1.88
CA GLY A 30 -10.12 1.26 2.02
C GLY A 30 -10.13 0.24 3.15
N PHE A 31 -8.96 0.00 3.75
CA PHE A 31 -8.77 -1.06 4.75
C PHE A 31 -8.01 -0.61 6.00
N ARG A 32 -8.38 -1.18 7.14
CA ARG A 32 -7.50 -1.35 8.30
C ARG A 32 -6.89 -2.74 8.25
N LEU A 33 -5.57 -2.85 8.25
CA LEU A 33 -4.88 -4.12 8.03
C LEU A 33 -3.44 -4.10 8.55
N GLY A 34 -2.84 -5.29 8.66
CA GLY A 34 -1.40 -5.44 8.88
C GLY A 34 -0.60 -5.20 7.61
N VAL A 35 0.68 -4.83 7.76
CA VAL A 35 1.55 -4.46 6.64
C VAL A 35 1.75 -5.59 5.62
N ASN A 36 1.79 -6.85 6.03
CA ASN A 36 1.95 -7.99 5.11
C ASN A 36 0.68 -8.22 4.27
N GLN A 37 -0.48 -7.90 4.84
CA GLN A 37 -1.75 -7.92 4.11
C GLN A 37 -1.84 -6.75 3.12
N LEU A 38 -1.30 -5.58 3.48
CA LEU A 38 -1.19 -4.45 2.55
C LEU A 38 -0.29 -4.79 1.36
N ARG A 39 0.90 -5.35 1.62
CA ARG A 39 1.84 -5.81 0.58
C ARG A 39 1.15 -6.76 -0.42
N SER A 40 0.53 -7.83 0.10
CA SER A 40 -0.18 -8.82 -0.73
C SER A 40 -1.31 -8.19 -1.56
N TYR A 41 -1.99 -7.18 -1.02
CA TYR A 41 -3.03 -6.46 -1.74
C TYR A 41 -2.45 -5.59 -2.87
N LEU A 42 -1.35 -4.88 -2.62
CA LEU A 42 -0.67 -4.08 -3.63
C LEU A 42 -0.10 -4.95 -4.76
N ASP A 43 0.48 -6.11 -4.44
CA ASP A 43 0.92 -7.11 -5.43
C ASP A 43 -0.24 -7.56 -6.32
N THR A 44 -1.39 -7.83 -5.72
CA THR A 44 -2.60 -8.20 -6.47
C THR A 44 -3.04 -7.07 -7.41
N LEU A 45 -2.98 -5.81 -6.96
CA LEU A 45 -3.31 -4.65 -7.81
C LEU A 45 -2.32 -4.51 -8.98
N GLN A 46 -1.03 -4.73 -8.73
CA GLN A 46 0.00 -4.74 -9.77
C GLN A 46 -0.27 -5.84 -10.81
N ASP A 47 -0.57 -7.06 -10.35
CA ASP A 47 -0.84 -8.22 -11.22
C ASP A 47 -2.05 -8.00 -12.15
N ILE A 48 -3.07 -7.28 -11.69
CA ILE A 48 -4.24 -6.95 -12.51
C ILE A 48 -4.06 -5.69 -13.38
N GLY A 49 -2.89 -5.03 -13.29
CA GLY A 49 -2.49 -3.92 -14.15
C GLY A 49 -2.74 -2.52 -13.59
N VAL A 50 -2.90 -2.35 -12.28
CA VAL A 50 -2.87 -1.03 -11.63
C VAL A 50 -1.42 -0.56 -11.54
N ASN A 51 -1.13 0.64 -12.04
CA ASN A 51 0.25 1.13 -12.16
C ASN A 51 0.60 2.17 -11.11
N HIS A 52 -0.38 2.86 -10.55
CA HIS A 52 -0.17 3.81 -9.47
C HIS A 52 -1.25 3.69 -8.39
N VAL A 53 -0.82 3.53 -7.13
CA VAL A 53 -1.72 3.54 -5.97
C VAL A 53 -1.38 4.75 -5.10
N ALA A 54 -2.35 5.63 -4.90
CA ALA A 54 -2.20 6.77 -3.99
C ALA A 54 -2.70 6.38 -2.60
N LEU A 55 -1.76 6.13 -1.67
CA LEU A 55 -2.08 5.81 -0.28
C LEU A 55 -2.59 7.04 0.46
N ASN A 56 -3.74 6.91 1.11
CA ASN A 56 -4.37 7.96 1.90
C ASN A 56 -4.42 7.58 3.37
N LEU A 57 -3.81 8.41 4.23
CA LEU A 57 -3.69 8.17 5.66
C LEU A 57 -4.71 8.97 6.51
N ARG A 58 -5.80 9.45 5.91
CA ARG A 58 -6.83 10.25 6.62
C ARG A 58 -7.45 9.54 7.83
N PHE A 59 -7.53 8.21 7.80
CA PHE A 59 -8.10 7.38 8.87
C PHE A 59 -7.05 6.65 9.69
N ASN A 60 -5.76 6.96 9.50
CA ASN A 60 -4.66 6.40 10.26
C ASN A 60 -4.84 6.70 11.75
N ARG A 61 -4.66 5.70 12.60
CA ARG A 61 -4.79 5.82 14.07
C ARG A 61 -3.46 5.85 14.80
N ALA A 62 -2.41 5.29 14.21
CA ALA A 62 -1.07 5.30 14.80
C ALA A 62 -0.44 6.70 14.67
N GLU A 63 0.70 6.89 15.33
CA GLU A 63 1.54 8.07 15.09
C GLU A 63 1.94 8.13 13.60
N ILE A 64 1.83 9.30 12.97
CA ILE A 64 1.96 9.43 11.52
C ILE A 64 3.40 9.16 11.05
N GLU A 65 4.41 9.61 11.81
CA GLU A 65 5.82 9.37 11.49
C GLU A 65 6.14 7.87 11.57
N THR A 66 5.60 7.19 12.58
CA THR A 66 5.74 5.73 12.72
C THR A 66 5.10 5.01 11.53
N THR A 67 3.92 5.45 11.09
CA THR A 67 3.22 4.85 9.94
C THR A 67 4.00 5.05 8.64
N LEU A 68 4.49 6.27 8.41
CA LEU A 68 5.31 6.60 7.25
C LEU A 68 6.63 5.82 7.22
N GLN A 69 7.32 5.73 8.36
CA GLN A 69 8.56 4.97 8.47
C GLN A 69 8.34 3.50 8.14
N ARG A 70 7.28 2.88 8.68
CA ARG A 70 6.91 1.50 8.35
C ARG A 70 6.59 1.31 6.86
N LEU A 71 5.85 2.23 6.24
CA LEU A 71 5.60 2.17 4.80
C LEU A 71 6.90 2.29 3.99
N ALA A 72 7.82 3.17 4.41
CA ALA A 72 9.10 3.37 3.74
C ALA A 72 10.02 2.14 3.88
N ASP A 73 10.05 1.49 5.04
CA ASP A 73 10.93 0.36 5.31
C ASP A 73 10.34 -0.97 4.82
N GLU A 74 9.03 -1.15 4.97
CA GLU A 74 8.36 -2.45 4.81
C GLU A 74 7.49 -2.56 3.55
N ILE A 75 7.25 -1.49 2.78
CA ILE A 75 6.42 -1.56 1.56
C ILE A 75 7.17 -0.96 0.37
N LEU A 76 7.69 0.25 0.52
CA LEU A 76 8.30 0.99 -0.59
C LEU A 76 9.40 0.19 -1.34
N PRO A 77 10.29 -0.58 -0.69
CA PRO A 77 11.37 -1.30 -1.37
C PRO A 77 10.89 -2.31 -2.42
N ASP A 78 9.67 -2.82 -2.32
CA ASP A 78 9.10 -3.76 -3.30
C ASP A 78 8.63 -3.05 -4.58
N PHE A 79 8.35 -1.76 -4.49
CA PHE A 79 7.76 -0.95 -5.55
C PHE A 79 8.69 0.18 -6.03
N SER A 80 9.92 0.24 -5.51
CA SER A 80 11.00 1.12 -5.97
C SER A 80 11.46 0.70 -7.37
N GLY A 81 11.07 1.46 -8.39
CA GLY A 81 11.65 1.33 -9.73
C GLY A 81 13.13 1.76 -9.77
N PRO A 82 13.88 1.43 -10.84
CA PRO A 82 15.29 1.82 -11.00
C PRO A 82 15.53 3.34 -11.05
N ASP A 83 14.48 4.17 -11.11
CA ASP A 83 14.56 5.64 -11.24
C ASP A 83 14.53 6.41 -9.90
N PHE A 84 14.53 5.75 -8.74
CA PHE A 84 14.44 6.44 -7.43
C PHE A 84 15.77 6.61 -6.69
N THR A 85 16.92 6.34 -7.33
CA THR A 85 18.23 6.77 -6.82
C THR A 85 18.63 8.12 -7.44
N GLU A 86 18.28 9.21 -6.76
CA GLU A 86 18.99 10.50 -6.85
C GLU A 86 19.80 10.73 -5.58
#